data_AF-A0AAW2NJT7-F1
#
_entry.id   AF-A0AAW2NJT7-F1
#
_cell.length_a   1.000
_cell.length_b   1.000
_cell.length_c   1.000
_cell.angle_alpha   90.00
_cell.angle_beta   90.00
_cell.angle_gamma   90.00
#
_symmetry.space_group_name_H-M   'P 1'
#
loop_
_entity.id
_entity.type
_entity.pdbx_description
1 polymer ?
#
loop_
_entity_poly.entity_id
_entity_poly.type
_entity_poly.pdbx_seq_one_letter_code
_entity_poly.pdbx_strand_id
1 'polypeptide(L)'
;MAEIKLSEMRDLTRIERIGAHSHIRGLGLDSALEARSSSDGMVGQTSARRAAAVIVKMVQEGNIAGRAVLLAGQPGTGKTAIAMGVAKSLGQETPFAMLAGSELGPAVAGAASKTGKLTLKTTEMETVYDLGAKMIEALGREKVQSGDVIAIDKASGKITKLGRSF
;
A
#
# COMPACT_ATOMS: atom_id res chain seq x y z
N MET A 1 -20.05 13.03 38.59
CA MET A 1 -19.42 13.23 37.27
C MET A 1 -18.00 12.71 37.38
N ALA A 2 -17.69 11.59 36.72
CA ALA A 2 -16.35 11.00 36.79
C ALA A 2 -15.44 11.70 35.78
N GLU A 3 -14.35 12.26 36.28
CA GLU A 3 -13.31 12.91 35.48
C GLU A 3 -12.52 11.84 34.71
N ILE A 4 -12.61 11.88 33.39
CA ILE A 4 -11.82 11.03 32.51
C ILE A 4 -10.42 11.66 32.42
N LYS A 5 -9.44 11.08 33.11
CA LYS A 5 -8.02 11.36 32.85
C LYS A 5 -7.69 10.86 31.45
N LEU A 6 -7.51 11.78 30.50
CA LEU A 6 -6.85 11.47 29.24
C LEU A 6 -5.45 10.95 29.60
N SER A 7 -5.19 9.68 29.29
CA SER A 7 -3.84 9.16 29.27
C SER A 7 -3.03 9.98 28.29
N GLU A 8 -2.01 10.68 28.78
CA GLU A 8 -0.99 11.33 27.95
C GLU A 8 -0.49 10.29 26.95
N MET A 9 -0.80 10.50 25.66
CA MET A 9 -0.11 9.81 24.57
C MET A 9 1.35 10.20 24.74
N ARG A 10 2.14 9.32 25.33
CA ARG A 10 3.58 9.39 25.25
C ARG A 10 3.87 9.48 23.75
N ASP A 11 4.42 10.61 23.32
CA ASP A 11 5.10 10.71 22.05
C ASP A 11 6.09 9.56 22.02
N LEU A 12 5.68 8.47 21.37
CA LEU A 12 6.57 7.41 20.96
C LEU A 12 7.46 8.11 19.95
N THR A 13 8.56 8.68 20.45
CA THR A 13 9.70 9.08 19.63
C THR A 13 9.93 7.92 18.70
N ARG A 14 9.55 8.13 17.44
CA ARG A 14 9.57 7.13 16.37
C ARG A 14 10.95 6.50 16.42
N ILE A 15 11.05 5.32 17.01
CA ILE A 15 12.30 4.58 17.01
C ILE A 15 12.48 4.22 15.53
N GLU A 16 13.35 4.95 14.85
CA GLU A 16 13.82 4.55 13.52
C GLU A 16 14.51 3.21 13.72
N ARG A 17 13.76 2.12 13.51
CA ARG A 17 14.29 0.77 13.54
C ARG A 17 15.40 0.73 12.49
N ILE A 18 16.64 0.54 12.93
CA ILE A 18 17.83 0.52 12.07
C ILE A 18 17.64 -0.60 11.03
N GLY A 19 17.20 -0.23 9.83
CA GLY A 19 17.05 -1.15 8.70
C GLY A 19 18.41 -1.46 8.06
N ALA A 20 18.45 -2.51 7.23
CA ALA A 20 19.66 -2.91 6.48
C ALA A 20 20.23 -1.79 5.58
N HIS A 21 19.44 -0.77 5.29
CA HIS A 21 19.79 0.38 4.45
C HIS A 21 19.83 1.71 5.21
N SER A 22 19.92 1.68 6.55
CA SER A 22 20.00 2.87 7.43
C SER A 22 21.20 3.77 7.16
N HIS A 23 22.27 3.24 6.57
CA HIS A 23 23.46 3.99 6.19
C HIS A 23 23.28 4.85 4.94
N ILE A 24 22.22 4.64 4.16
CA ILE A 24 21.97 5.34 2.90
C ILE A 24 21.31 6.69 3.20
N ARG A 25 22.00 7.77 2.85
CA ARG A 25 21.55 9.15 3.07
C ARG A 25 21.10 9.85 1.79
N GLY A 26 21.37 9.25 0.63
CA GLY A 26 21.03 9.81 -0.69
C GLY A 26 21.72 9.04 -1.80
N LEU A 27 21.63 9.54 -3.03
CA LEU A 27 22.27 8.94 -4.20
C LEU A 27 23.77 9.28 -4.35
N GLY A 28 24.36 10.17 -3.54
CA GLY A 28 25.81 10.48 -3.55
C GLY A 28 26.34 11.05 -4.87
N LEU A 29 25.60 12.02 -5.41
CA LEU A 29 25.86 12.65 -6.71
C LEU A 29 26.60 13.98 -6.52
N ASP A 30 27.31 14.42 -7.55
CA ASP A 30 27.81 15.79 -7.62
C ASP A 30 26.81 16.75 -8.29
N SER A 31 27.20 18.01 -8.46
CA SER A 31 26.40 19.05 -9.12
C SER A 31 26.11 18.77 -10.59
N ALA A 32 26.91 17.94 -11.25
CA ALA A 32 26.72 17.53 -12.64
C ALA A 32 25.84 16.27 -12.79
N LEU A 33 25.29 15.75 -11.69
CA LEU A 33 24.56 14.47 -11.61
C LEU A 33 25.42 13.23 -11.87
N GLU A 34 26.73 13.33 -11.73
CA GLU A 34 27.61 12.18 -11.79
C GLU A 34 27.74 11.53 -10.42
N ALA A 35 27.69 10.20 -10.39
CA ALA A 35 27.81 9.44 -9.15
C ALA A 35 29.28 9.30 -8.73
N ARG A 36 29.61 9.74 -7.52
CA ARG A 36 30.93 9.52 -6.93
C ARG A 36 31.15 8.04 -6.61
N SER A 37 32.39 7.57 -6.66
CA SER A 37 32.76 6.18 -6.37
C SER A 37 32.22 5.67 -5.03
N SER A 38 32.27 6.52 -4.00
CA SER A 38 31.66 6.31 -2.69
C SER A 38 31.15 7.63 -2.12
N SER A 39 29.85 7.73 -1.82
CA SER A 39 29.23 8.94 -1.25
C SER A 39 27.80 8.65 -0.75
N ASP A 40 27.35 9.36 0.28
CA ASP A 40 26.01 9.22 0.91
C ASP A 40 25.61 7.80 1.32
N GLY A 41 26.59 6.98 1.70
CA GLY A 41 26.39 5.57 2.05
C GLY A 41 26.24 4.65 0.84
N MET A 42 26.36 5.16 -0.37
CA MET A 42 26.37 4.37 -1.61
C MET A 42 27.78 4.15 -2.14
N VAL A 43 28.05 2.94 -2.64
CA VAL A 43 29.34 2.56 -3.25
C VAL A 43 29.08 1.91 -4.61
N GLY A 44 29.80 2.34 -5.63
CA GLY A 44 29.65 1.81 -7.00
C GLY A 44 28.28 2.10 -7.61
N GLN A 45 27.81 1.21 -8.48
CA GLN A 45 26.54 1.34 -9.23
C GLN A 45 26.36 2.72 -9.86
N THR A 46 27.43 3.28 -10.44
CA THR A 46 27.49 4.66 -10.90
C THR A 46 26.47 4.96 -12.00
N SER A 47 26.32 4.04 -12.96
CA SER A 47 25.31 4.15 -14.03
C SER A 47 23.88 4.16 -13.48
N ALA A 48 23.57 3.25 -12.55
CA ALA A 48 22.25 3.15 -11.95
C ALA A 48 21.92 4.35 -11.06
N ARG A 49 22.90 4.87 -10.31
CA ARG A 49 22.75 6.09 -9.49
C ARG A 49 22.56 7.33 -10.35
N ARG A 50 23.28 7.46 -11.46
CA ARG A 50 23.08 8.53 -12.44
C ARG A 50 21.70 8.45 -13.08
N ALA A 51 21.24 7.26 -13.48
CA ALA A 51 19.88 7.09 -14.02
C ALA A 51 18.81 7.46 -12.97
N ALA A 52 19.01 7.04 -11.73
CA ALA A 52 18.17 7.43 -10.59
C ALA A 52 18.17 8.94 -10.34
N ALA A 53 19.29 9.63 -10.55
CA ALA A 53 19.39 11.09 -10.46
C ALA A 53 18.45 11.81 -11.44
N VAL A 54 18.42 11.32 -12.69
CA VAL A 54 17.53 11.87 -13.72
C VAL A 54 16.08 11.66 -13.31
N ILE A 55 15.74 10.49 -12.76
CA ILE A 55 14.39 10.22 -12.24
C ILE A 55 14.02 11.17 -11.11
N VAL A 56 14.91 11.39 -10.13
CA VAL A 56 14.68 12.34 -9.04
C VAL A 56 14.39 13.73 -9.59
N LYS A 57 15.16 14.21 -10.58
CA LYS A 57 14.90 15.50 -11.24
C LYS A 57 13.57 15.52 -11.97
N MET A 58 13.25 14.47 -12.74
CA MET A 58 11.96 14.39 -13.45
C MET A 58 10.77 14.46 -12.47
N VAL A 59 10.91 13.86 -11.28
CA VAL A 59 9.89 13.94 -10.23
C VAL A 59 9.82 15.35 -9.63
N GLN A 60 10.95 15.97 -9.30
CA GLN A 60 11.01 17.32 -8.74
C GLN A 60 10.47 18.40 -9.71
N GLU A 61 10.72 18.22 -11.01
CA GLU A 61 10.22 19.10 -12.07
C GLU A 61 8.75 18.82 -12.43
N GLY A 62 8.15 17.75 -11.90
CA GLY A 62 6.77 17.36 -12.23
C GLY A 62 6.59 16.78 -13.64
N ASN A 63 7.68 16.46 -14.34
CA ASN A 63 7.68 15.93 -15.70
C ASN A 63 7.28 14.44 -15.79
N ILE A 64 7.13 13.78 -14.64
CA ILE A 64 6.73 12.38 -14.55
C ILE A 64 5.55 12.23 -13.57
N ALA A 65 4.37 11.89 -14.11
CA ALA A 65 3.18 11.59 -13.33
C ALA A 65 2.61 10.23 -13.77
N GLY A 66 2.20 9.39 -12.80
CA GLY A 66 1.57 8.10 -13.06
C GLY A 66 2.47 7.04 -13.71
N ARG A 67 3.80 7.21 -13.69
CA ARG A 67 4.75 6.21 -14.21
C ARG A 67 5.46 5.47 -13.09
N ALA A 68 5.68 4.17 -13.29
CA ALA A 68 6.46 3.33 -12.40
C ALA A 68 7.91 3.21 -12.89
N VAL A 69 8.84 3.00 -11.95
CA VAL A 69 10.25 2.73 -12.23
C VAL A 69 10.56 1.29 -11.85
N LEU A 70 11.15 0.53 -12.77
CA LEU A 70 11.58 -0.84 -12.53
C LEU A 70 13.10 -0.91 -12.35
N LEU A 71 13.55 -1.41 -11.20
CA LEU A 71 14.97 -1.71 -10.96
C LEU A 71 15.21 -3.20 -11.15
N ALA A 72 15.90 -3.57 -12.22
CA ALA A 72 16.24 -4.96 -12.55
C ALA A 72 17.72 -5.27 -12.31
N GLY A 73 18.02 -6.51 -11.94
CA GLY A 73 19.40 -6.99 -11.70
C GLY A 73 19.45 -8.22 -10.79
N GLN A 74 20.62 -8.85 -10.70
CA GLN A 74 20.84 -10.04 -9.86
C GLN A 74 20.59 -9.75 -8.36
N PRO A 75 20.26 -10.76 -7.53
CA PRO A 75 20.14 -10.57 -6.08
C PRO A 75 21.41 -9.95 -5.47
N GLY A 76 21.26 -9.09 -4.46
CA GLY A 76 22.41 -8.46 -3.79
C GLY A 76 23.05 -7.26 -4.49
N THR A 77 22.60 -6.86 -5.69
CA THR A 77 23.21 -5.73 -6.45
C THR A 77 22.77 -4.32 -6.02
N GLY A 78 22.10 -4.18 -4.87
CA GLY A 78 21.73 -2.86 -4.34
C GLY A 78 20.48 -2.21 -4.95
N LYS A 79 19.55 -2.97 -5.55
CA LYS A 79 18.27 -2.43 -6.06
C LYS A 79 17.48 -1.69 -4.97
N THR A 80 17.26 -2.34 -3.83
CA THR A 80 16.57 -1.75 -2.68
C THR A 80 17.34 -0.57 -2.10
N ALA A 81 18.68 -0.61 -2.16
CA ALA A 81 19.54 0.47 -1.74
C ALA A 81 19.38 1.72 -2.63
N ILE A 82 19.30 1.55 -3.95
CA ILE A 82 19.03 2.65 -4.89
C ILE A 82 17.64 3.23 -4.66
N ALA A 83 16.62 2.39 -4.45
CA ALA A 83 15.26 2.87 -4.15
C ALA A 83 15.22 3.72 -2.86
N MET A 84 15.95 3.31 -1.82
CA MET A 84 16.12 4.10 -0.61
C MET A 84 16.86 5.42 -0.89
N GLY A 85 17.91 5.38 -1.70
CA GLY A 85 18.66 6.57 -2.11
C GLY A 85 17.79 7.58 -2.86
N VAL A 86 16.96 7.12 -3.79
CA VAL A 86 15.96 7.94 -4.50
C VAL A 86 15.01 8.61 -3.51
N ALA A 87 14.43 7.85 -2.59
CA ALA A 87 13.51 8.40 -1.59
C ALA A 87 14.18 9.47 -0.72
N LYS A 88 15.38 9.19 -0.19
CA LYS A 88 16.13 10.16 0.63
C LYS A 88 16.52 11.41 -0.17
N SER A 89 16.82 11.29 -1.47
CA SER A 89 17.13 12.42 -2.34
C SER A 89 15.92 13.26 -2.76
N LEU A 90 14.69 12.71 -2.72
CA LEU A 90 13.46 13.48 -2.94
C LEU A 90 13.08 14.34 -1.73
N GLY A 91 13.48 13.93 -0.53
CA GLY A 91 13.38 14.73 0.69
C GLY A 91 13.27 13.85 1.94
N GLN A 92 13.76 14.35 3.09
CA GLN A 92 13.69 13.61 4.35
C GLN A 92 12.26 13.34 4.83
N GLU A 93 11.33 14.23 4.47
CA GLU A 93 9.89 14.12 4.77
C GLU A 93 9.12 13.29 3.73
N THR A 94 9.77 12.81 2.67
CA THR A 94 9.05 12.00 1.68
C THR A 94 8.69 10.64 2.27
N PRO A 95 7.38 10.28 2.33
CA PRO A 95 6.96 9.02 2.91
C PRO A 95 7.46 7.87 2.03
N PHE A 96 8.25 6.99 2.62
CA PHE A 96 8.79 5.81 1.95
C PHE A 96 8.25 4.55 2.61
N ALA A 97 7.58 3.71 1.83
CA ALA A 97 7.09 2.41 2.25
C ALA A 97 7.79 1.31 1.44
N MET A 98 8.43 0.37 2.12
CA MET A 98 8.82 -0.89 1.50
C MET A 98 7.70 -1.89 1.64
N LEU A 99 7.35 -2.55 0.55
CA LEU A 99 6.40 -3.66 0.53
C LEU A 99 7.01 -4.81 -0.26
N ALA A 100 6.90 -6.02 0.29
CA ALA A 100 7.20 -7.22 -0.46
C ALA A 100 5.97 -7.63 -1.29
N GLY A 101 6.17 -8.11 -2.52
CA GLY A 101 5.05 -8.57 -3.35
C GLY A 101 4.22 -9.67 -2.70
N SER A 102 4.82 -10.47 -1.81
CA SER A 102 4.13 -11.49 -1.01
C SER A 102 3.23 -10.92 0.09
N GLU A 103 3.46 -9.68 0.54
CA GLU A 103 2.57 -8.97 1.48
C GLU A 103 1.30 -8.50 0.79
N LEU A 104 1.34 -8.36 -0.54
CA LEU A 104 0.16 -8.17 -1.36
C LEU A 104 -0.52 -9.53 -1.51
N GLY A 105 -1.39 -9.86 -0.56
CA GLY A 105 -2.34 -10.96 -0.75
C GLY A 105 -3.13 -10.77 -2.06
N PRO A 106 -3.77 -11.82 -2.59
CA PRO A 106 -4.52 -11.75 -3.86
C PRO A 106 -5.73 -10.80 -3.88
N ALA A 107 -5.87 -9.90 -2.90
CA ALA A 107 -7.06 -9.08 -2.65
C ALA A 107 -6.78 -7.58 -2.45
N VAL A 108 -5.62 -7.04 -2.86
CA VAL A 108 -5.38 -5.58 -2.75
C VAL A 108 -4.91 -4.89 -4.05
N ALA A 109 -4.84 -5.63 -5.15
CA ALA A 109 -4.66 -5.05 -6.47
C ALA A 109 -6.02 -4.60 -7.02
N GLY A 110 -6.37 -3.33 -6.78
CA GLY A 110 -7.48 -2.67 -7.42
C GLY A 110 -8.84 -3.09 -6.87
N ALA A 111 -9.30 -2.40 -5.83
CA ALA A 111 -10.73 -2.15 -5.73
C ALA A 111 -11.12 -1.27 -6.93
N ALA A 112 -11.29 -1.89 -8.12
CA ALA A 112 -12.48 -1.57 -8.88
C ALA A 112 -13.59 -1.57 -7.83
N SER A 113 -14.26 -0.44 -7.65
CA SER A 113 -15.40 -0.33 -6.75
C SER A 113 -16.36 -1.44 -7.14
N LYS A 114 -16.25 -2.60 -6.46
CA LYS A 114 -17.04 -3.77 -6.77
C LYS A 114 -18.43 -3.38 -6.34
N THR A 115 -19.22 -2.94 -7.31
CA THR A 115 -20.65 -2.70 -7.17
C THR A 115 -21.35 -3.94 -7.66
N GLY A 116 -22.27 -4.46 -6.86
CA GLY A 116 -23.06 -5.64 -7.19
C GLY A 116 -24.53 -5.34 -7.00
N LYS A 117 -25.41 -6.16 -7.56
CA LYS A 117 -26.83 -6.16 -7.25
C LYS A 117 -27.17 -7.48 -6.57
N LEU A 118 -27.96 -7.41 -5.51
CA LEU A 118 -28.46 -8.57 -4.78
C LEU A 118 -29.97 -8.52 -4.75
N THR A 119 -30.59 -9.58 -5.27
CA THR A 119 -32.03 -9.76 -5.18
C THR A 119 -32.32 -10.63 -3.96
N LEU A 120 -33.06 -10.07 -3.00
CA LEU A 120 -33.51 -10.78 -1.81
C LEU A 120 -35.01 -11.07 -1.94
N LYS A 121 -35.38 -12.34 -1.75
CA LYS A 121 -36.76 -12.81 -1.74
C LYS A 121 -37.14 -13.24 -0.32
N THR A 122 -38.28 -12.77 0.14
CA THR A 122 -39.01 -13.25 1.31
C THR A 122 -40.28 -13.96 0.84
N THR A 123 -41.11 -14.47 1.75
CA THR A 123 -42.38 -15.11 1.40
C THR A 123 -43.37 -14.18 0.71
N GLU A 124 -43.30 -12.87 0.98
CA GLU A 124 -44.26 -11.87 0.50
C GLU A 124 -43.64 -10.78 -0.38
N MET A 125 -42.32 -10.59 -0.31
CA MET A 125 -41.63 -9.47 -0.97
C MET A 125 -40.36 -9.91 -1.68
N GLU A 126 -40.13 -9.37 -2.87
CA GLU A 126 -38.87 -9.43 -3.61
C GLU A 126 -38.32 -8.02 -3.76
N THR A 127 -37.06 -7.82 -3.36
CA THR A 127 -36.40 -6.51 -3.40
C THR A 127 -34.98 -6.62 -3.93
N VAL A 128 -34.58 -5.64 -4.74
CA VAL A 128 -33.24 -5.56 -5.31
C VAL A 128 -32.45 -4.48 -4.56
N TYR A 129 -31.28 -4.86 -4.05
CA TYR A 129 -30.36 -3.98 -3.34
C TYR A 129 -29.06 -3.80 -4.13
N ASP A 130 -28.58 -2.57 -4.20
CA ASP A 130 -27.24 -2.27 -4.67
C ASP A 130 -26.22 -2.48 -3.54
N LEU A 131 -25.22 -3.31 -3.81
CA LEU A 131 -24.16 -3.70 -2.88
C LEU A 131 -22.90 -2.88 -3.14
N GLY A 132 -22.30 -2.39 -2.05
CA GLY A 132 -20.95 -1.84 -2.05
C GLY A 132 -19.86 -2.92 -1.84
N ALA A 133 -18.61 -2.54 -2.09
CA ALA A 133 -17.47 -3.45 -2.06
C ALA A 133 -17.33 -4.24 -0.74
N LYS A 134 -17.54 -3.59 0.42
CA LYS A 134 -17.47 -4.25 1.74
C LYS A 134 -18.50 -5.38 1.90
N MET A 135 -19.69 -5.20 1.34
CA MET A 135 -20.77 -6.19 1.46
C MET A 135 -20.53 -7.39 0.55
N ILE A 136 -19.95 -7.16 -0.63
CA ILE A 136 -19.54 -8.24 -1.56
C ILE A 136 -18.43 -9.10 -0.95
N GLU A 137 -17.47 -8.47 -0.28
CA GLU A 137 -16.39 -9.19 0.41
C GLU A 137 -16.93 -10.04 1.56
N ALA A 138 -17.89 -9.51 2.35
CA ALA A 138 -18.57 -10.26 3.41
C ALA A 138 -19.34 -11.47 2.85
N LEU A 139 -20.06 -11.32 1.74
CA LEU A 139 -20.74 -12.43 1.06
C LEU A 139 -19.77 -13.51 0.58
N GLY A 140 -18.63 -13.09 0.02
CA GLY A 140 -17.57 -14.00 -0.43
C GLY A 140 -16.93 -14.77 0.73
N ARG A 141 -16.71 -14.11 1.88
CA ARG A 141 -16.13 -14.73 3.08
C ARG A 141 -17.03 -15.79 3.67
N GLU A 142 -18.34 -15.53 3.74
CA GLU A 142 -19.34 -16.47 4.25
C GLU A 142 -19.77 -17.52 3.19
N LYS A 143 -19.15 -17.50 2.00
CA LYS A 143 -19.41 -18.41 0.86
C LYS A 143 -20.91 -18.51 0.53
N VAL A 144 -21.59 -17.36 0.50
CA VAL A 144 -23.02 -17.29 0.20
C VAL A 144 -23.27 -17.60 -1.28
N GLN A 145 -24.21 -18.51 -1.55
CA GLN A 145 -24.66 -18.91 -2.88
C GLN A 145 -26.15 -18.59 -3.06
N SER A 146 -26.61 -18.60 -4.32
CA SER A 146 -28.04 -18.48 -4.61
C SER A 146 -28.83 -19.60 -3.93
N GLY A 147 -29.92 -19.24 -3.25
CA GLY A 147 -30.72 -20.16 -2.44
C GLY A 147 -30.22 -20.31 -0.99
N ASP A 148 -29.23 -19.54 -0.55
CA ASP A 148 -28.91 -19.46 0.88
C ASP A 148 -29.84 -18.47 1.60
N VAL A 149 -30.26 -18.83 2.81
CA VAL A 149 -30.99 -17.92 3.71
C VAL A 149 -29.95 -17.15 4.52
N ILE A 150 -29.99 -15.83 4.42
CA ILE A 150 -29.02 -14.94 5.08
C ILE A 150 -29.72 -13.88 5.93
N ALA A 151 -29.07 -13.48 7.02
CA ALA A 151 -29.43 -12.31 7.81
C ALA A 151 -28.37 -11.21 7.63
N ILE A 152 -28.83 -9.98 7.40
CA ILE A 152 -27.96 -8.81 7.22
C ILE A 152 -28.31 -7.79 8.29
N ASP A 153 -27.33 -7.44 9.11
CA ASP A 153 -27.43 -6.31 10.03
C ASP A 153 -27.09 -5.01 9.28
N LYS A 154 -28.06 -4.10 9.18
CA LYS A 154 -27.92 -2.83 8.44
C LYS A 154 -26.94 -1.86 9.11
N ALA A 155 -26.81 -1.89 10.44
CA ALA A 155 -25.94 -0.96 11.16
C ALA A 155 -24.47 -1.38 11.07
N SER A 156 -24.20 -2.68 11.20
CA SER A 156 -22.83 -3.22 11.17
C SER A 156 -22.37 -3.70 9.79
N GLY A 157 -23.30 -3.92 8.85
CA GLY A 157 -23.02 -4.54 7.56
C GLY A 157 -22.61 -6.02 7.68
N LYS A 158 -22.81 -6.65 8.84
CA LYS A 158 -22.47 -8.05 9.08
C LYS A 158 -23.51 -8.96 8.44
N ILE A 159 -23.03 -9.95 7.70
CA ILE A 159 -23.86 -10.97 7.04
C ILE A 159 -23.64 -12.30 7.76
N THR A 160 -24.74 -12.99 8.07
CA THR A 160 -24.72 -14.32 8.69
C THR A 160 -25.53 -15.28 7.82
N LYS A 161 -24.93 -16.41 7.45
CA LYS A 161 -25.63 -17.49 6.75
C LYS A 161 -26.43 -18.31 7.77
N LEU A 162 -27.75 -18.33 7.62
CA LEU A 162 -28.67 -19.07 8.49
C LEU A 162 -28.94 -20.49 7.96
N GLY A 163 -28.89 -20.69 6.65
CA GLY A 163 -29.16 -22.00 6.05
C GLY A 163 -29.30 -21.94 4.53
N ARG A 164 -30.02 -22.91 3.96
CA ARG A 164 -30.32 -23.01 2.54
C ARG A 164 -31.83 -23.17 2.36
N SER A 165 -32.43 -22.38 1.49
CA SER A 165 -33.82 -22.55 1.06
C SER A 165 -33.89 -23.73 0.10
N PHE A 166 -34.84 -24.63 0.34
CA PHE A 166 -35.19 -25.70 -0.58
C PHE A 166 -36.17 -25.20 -1.65
#